data_AF-A0A958VX20-F1
#
_entry.id   AF-A0A958VX20-F1
#
_cell.length_a   1.000
_cell.length_b   1.000
_cell.length_c   1.000
_cell.angle_alpha   90.00
_cell.angle_beta   90.00
_cell.angle_gamma   90.00
#
_symmetry.space_group_name_H-M   'P 1'
#
loop_
_entity.id
_entity.type
_entity.pdbx_description
1 polymer ?
#
loop_
_entity_poly.entity_id
_entity_poly.type
_entity_poly.pdbx_seq_one_letter_code
_entity_poly.pdbx_strand_id
1 'polypeptide(L)' 'MKKEKAIETIRELPAEFDLDELIEKLIFVDKVDKGLKQIEDGKIVDHNEVKEIVKKW' A
#
# COMPACT_ATOMS: atom_id res chain seq x y z
N MET A 1 5.87 5.21 -5.41
CA MET A 1 4.98 5.21 -6.60
C MET A 1 5.65 5.85 -7.82
N LYS A 2 5.48 5.28 -9.03
CA LYS A 2 5.85 5.90 -10.32
C LYS A 2 4.64 6.64 -10.93
N LYS A 3 4.89 7.63 -11.80
CA LYS A 3 3.82 8.43 -12.45
C LYS A 3 2.85 7.55 -13.23
N GLU A 4 3.36 6.57 -13.97
CA GLU A 4 2.58 5.67 -14.81
C GLU A 4 1.60 4.85 -13.94
N LYS A 5 2.04 4.42 -12.77
CA LYS A 5 1.23 3.67 -11.81
C LYS A 5 0.09 4.51 -11.23
N ALA A 6 0.34 5.79 -10.97
CA ALA A 6 -0.69 6.73 -10.54
C ALA A 6 -1.77 6.91 -11.62
N ILE A 7 -1.35 7.05 -12.88
CA ILE A 7 -2.26 7.18 -14.03
C ILE A 7 -3.08 5.90 -14.21
N GLU A 8 -2.48 4.72 -14.10
CA GLU A 8 -3.21 3.44 -14.10
C GLU A 8 -4.26 3.39 -12.99
N THR A 9 -3.90 3.80 -11.77
CA THR A 9 -4.81 3.82 -10.62
C THR A 9 -6.01 4.74 -10.88
N ILE A 10 -5.78 5.91 -11.48
CA ILE A 10 -6.85 6.85 -11.86
C ILE A 10 -7.77 6.25 -12.94
N ARG A 11 -7.22 5.49 -13.89
CA ARG A 11 -8.01 4.85 -14.97
C ARG A 11 -8.95 3.75 -14.46
N GLU A 12 -8.70 3.20 -13.28
CA GLU A 12 -9.55 2.20 -12.64
C GLU A 12 -10.71 2.82 -11.84
N LEU A 13 -10.68 4.13 -11.61
CA LEU A 13 -11.75 4.84 -10.91
C LEU A 13 -12.94 5.10 -11.85
N PRO A 14 -14.17 5.24 -11.30
CA PRO A 14 -15.33 5.65 -12.07
C PRO A 14 -15.14 7.03 -12.74
N ALA A 15 -16.03 7.39 -13.67
CA ALA A 15 -15.94 8.67 -14.37
C ALA A 15 -16.08 9.89 -13.43
N GLU A 16 -16.80 9.72 -12.32
CA GLU A 16 -16.94 10.69 -11.23
C GLU A 16 -16.56 10.00 -9.92
N PHE A 17 -15.69 10.63 -9.14
CA PHE A 17 -15.22 10.14 -7.84
C PHE A 17 -14.85 11.33 -6.95
N ASP A 18 -14.83 11.10 -5.65
CA ASP A 18 -14.38 12.11 -4.69
C ASP A 18 -12.85 12.17 -4.62
N LEU A 19 -12.30 13.37 -4.41
CA LEU A 19 -10.85 13.56 -4.30
C LEU A 19 -10.23 12.69 -3.19
N ASP A 20 -10.95 12.52 -2.08
CA ASP A 20 -10.50 11.71 -0.95
C ASP A 20 -10.35 10.23 -1.36
N GLU A 21 -11.26 9.69 -2.18
CA GLU A 21 -11.18 8.32 -2.69
C GLU A 21 -9.93 8.12 -3.55
N LEU A 22 -9.61 9.08 -4.43
CA LEU A 22 -8.39 9.05 -5.22
C LEU A 22 -7.14 9.05 -4.32
N ILE A 23 -7.10 9.93 -3.32
CA ILE A 23 -5.97 10.03 -2.39
C ILE A 23 -5.78 8.71 -1.64
N GLU A 24 -6.87 8.14 -1.09
CA GLU A 24 -6.83 6.86 -0.38
C GLU A 24 -6.32 5.73 -1.27
N LYS A 25 -6.82 5.64 -2.50
CA LYS A 25 -6.39 4.61 -3.47
C LYS A 25 -4.90 4.74 -3.79
N LEU A 26 -4.42 5.97 -4.03
CA LEU A 26 -3.00 6.21 -4.29
C LEU A 26 -2.13 5.85 -3.08
N ILE A 27 -2.55 6.21 -1.86
CA ILE A 27 -1.84 5.85 -0.64
C ILE A 27 -1.77 4.32 -0.49
N PHE A 28 -2.87 3.62 -0.76
CA PHE A 28 -2.91 2.17 -0.71
C PHE A 28 -1.90 1.55 -1.67
N VAL A 29 -1.91 1.96 -2.95
CA VAL A 29 -0.98 1.47 -3.97
C VAL A 29 0.48 1.74 -3.57
N ASP A 30 0.80 2.93 -3.07
CA ASP A 30 2.16 3.24 -2.62
C ASP A 30 2.60 2.39 -1.42
N LYS A 31 1.70 2.10 -0.47
CA LYS A 31 1.98 1.20 0.66
C LYS A 31 2.24 -0.23 0.19
N VAL A 32 1.48 -0.73 -0.78
CA VAL A 32 1.69 -2.07 -1.35
C VAL A 32 3.06 -2.14 -2.05
N ASP A 33 3.39 -1.17 -2.91
CA ASP A 33 4.70 -1.10 -3.58
C ASP A 33 5.85 -1.09 -2.57
N LYS A 34 5.72 -0.31 -1.49
CA LYS A 34 6.71 -0.27 -0.40
C LYS A 34 6.81 -1.62 0.31
N GLY A 35 5.69 -2.29 0.57
CA GLY A 35 5.66 -3.63 1.18
C GLY A 35 6.35 -4.67 0.31
N LEU A 36 6.12 -4.66 -1.00
CA LEU A 36 6.80 -5.55 -1.94
C LEU A 36 8.31 -5.32 -1.92
N LYS A 37 8.75 -4.06 -1.92
CA LYS A 37 10.18 -3.73 -1.81
C LYS A 37 10.78 -4.16 -0.46
N GLN A 38 10.02 -4.05 0.64
CA GLN A 38 10.46 -4.55 1.94
C GLN A 38 10.68 -6.06 1.92
N ILE A 39 9.84 -6.81 1.21
CA ILE A 39 10.02 -8.26 1.03
C ILE A 39 11.31 -8.55 0.26
N GLU A 40 11.57 -7.84 -0.84
CA GLU A 40 12.81 -7.97 -1.63
C GLU A 40 14.06 -7.64 -0.80
N ASP A 41 13.97 -6.61 0.04
CA ASP A 41 15.04 -6.18 0.96
C ASP A 41 15.20 -7.11 2.18
N GLY A 42 14.39 -8.16 2.32
CA GLY A 42 14.38 -9.05 3.49
C GLY A 42 13.87 -8.42 4.78
N LYS A 43 13.22 -7.24 4.71
CA LYS A 43 12.61 -6.51 5.83
C LYS A 43 11.24 -7.09 6.18
N ILE A 44 11.22 -8.37 6.52
CA ILE A 44 10.03 -9.13 6.91
C ILE A 44 10.11 -9.51 8.38
N VAL A 45 8.95 -9.70 8.99
CA VAL A 45 8.83 -10.18 10.38
C VAL A 45 7.99 -11.46 10.34
N ASP A 46 8.42 -12.50 11.04
CA ASP A 46 7.67 -13.75 11.10
C ASP A 46 6.31 -13.53 11.77
N HIS A 47 5.28 -14.25 11.32
CA HIS A 47 3.94 -14.10 11.85
C HIS A 47 3.86 -14.38 13.36
N ASN A 48 4.67 -15.30 13.89
CA ASN A 48 4.70 -15.57 15.33
C ASN A 48 5.33 -14.42 16.10
N GLU A 49 6.36 -13.78 15.56
CA GLU A 49 6.96 -12.58 16.17
C GLU A 49 5.97 -11.41 16.20
N VAL A 50 5.20 -11.21 15.12
CA VAL A 50 4.12 -10.22 15.08
C VAL A 50 3.09 -10.46 16.19
N LYS A 51 2.68 -11.71 16.44
CA LYS A 51 1.74 -12.03 17.53
C LYS A 51 2.28 -11.60 18.89
N GLU A 52 3.57 -11.77 19.15
CA GLU A 52 4.19 -11.36 20.40
C GLU A 52 4.32 -9.84 20.53
N ILE A 53 4.52 -9.11 19.42
CA ILE A 53 4.52 -7.64 19.40
C ILE A 53 3.13 -7.10 19.73
N VAL A 54 2.09 -7.62 19.07
CA VAL A 54 0.70 -7.15 19.24
C VAL A 54 0.18 -7.40 20.66
N LYS A 55 0.59 -8.48 21.33
CA LYS A 55 0.23 -8.74 22.74
C LYS A 55 0.74 -7.68 23.73
N LYS A 56 1.78 -6.92 23.35
CA LYS A 56 2.39 -5.88 24.20
C LYS A 56 1.77 -4.50 24.00
N TRP A 57 0.89 -4.35 23.01
CA TRP A 57 0.10 -3.14 22.75
C TRP A 57 -1.22 -3.20 23.52
#